data_AF-H0TYD1-F1
#
_entry.id   AF-H0TYD1-F1
#
_cell.length_a   1.000
_cell.length_b   1.000
_cell.length_c   1.000
_cell.angle_alpha   90.00
_cell.angle_beta   90.00
_cell.angle_gamma   90.00
#
_symmetry.space_group_name_H-M   'P 1'
#
loop_
_entity.id
_entity.type
_entity.pdbx_description
1 polymer ?
#
loop_
_entity_poly.entity_id
_entity_poly.type
_entity_poly.pdbx_seq_one_letter_code
_entity_poly.pdbx_strand_id
1 'polypeptide(L)'
;MSPEAIFRTHLVFGYVAWLLCFAAYIWPRLRSMDHVEAHRAIATLHSFRFFGLVFILPGYVGPHLPTGFASFAAYWDFVTGILAMLALLAVRIRPLFWLSVVAFNVVGIIDLVVDYAQAVSIDLPSIAGELGAAYVIPVIYVPVLMITHVTAFYLLFRQLRVARLVAGGASA
;
A
#
# COMPACT_ATOMS: atom_id res chain seq x y z
N MET A 1 29.83 -3.14 1.71
CA MET A 1 28.69 -2.78 2.60
C MET A 1 28.15 -4.07 3.20
N SER A 2 27.70 -4.08 4.46
CA SER A 2 27.01 -5.25 5.04
C SER A 2 25.64 -5.45 4.38
N PRO A 3 25.06 -6.66 4.39
CA PRO A 3 23.70 -6.91 3.89
C PRO A 3 22.65 -5.97 4.51
N GLU A 4 22.74 -5.74 5.82
CA GLU A 4 21.90 -4.78 6.55
C GLU A 4 22.02 -3.35 5.99
N ALA A 5 23.25 -2.87 5.76
CA ALA A 5 23.48 -1.54 5.20
C ALA A 5 22.93 -1.43 3.77
N ILE A 6 23.04 -2.50 2.97
CA ILE A 6 22.46 -2.57 1.63
C ILE A 6 20.93 -2.49 1.71
N PHE A 7 20.29 -3.30 2.58
CA PHE A 7 18.83 -3.29 2.76
C PHE A 7 18.30 -1.93 3.19
N ARG A 8 18.89 -1.32 4.22
CA ARG A 8 18.48 0.01 4.68
C ARG A 8 18.67 1.08 3.60
N THR A 9 19.77 1.01 2.85
CA THR A 9 20.01 1.91 1.72
C THR A 9 18.92 1.74 0.66
N HIS A 10 18.64 0.51 0.20
CA HIS A 10 17.59 0.25 -0.77
C HIS A 10 16.21 0.69 -0.28
N LEU A 11 15.88 0.45 0.98
CA LEU A 11 14.61 0.87 1.57
C LEU A 11 14.45 2.40 1.54
N VAL A 12 15.44 3.15 2.02
CA VAL A 12 15.39 4.62 2.04
C VAL A 12 15.32 5.18 0.62
N PHE A 13 16.22 4.73 -0.27
CA PHE A 13 16.26 5.24 -1.64
C PHE A 13 15.04 4.80 -2.46
N GLY A 14 14.42 3.67 -2.15
CA GLY A 14 13.13 3.27 -2.70
C GLY A 14 12.03 4.29 -2.43
N TYR A 15 11.91 4.75 -1.18
CA TYR A 15 11.00 5.84 -0.82
C TYR A 15 11.37 7.16 -1.51
N VAL A 16 12.65 7.55 -1.50
CA VAL A 16 13.10 8.81 -2.14
C VAL A 16 12.74 8.81 -3.63
N ALA A 17 13.10 7.74 -4.35
CA ALA A 17 12.82 7.62 -5.78
C ALA A 17 11.31 7.66 -6.07
N TRP A 18 10.51 6.94 -5.28
CA TRP A 18 9.06 6.96 -5.44
C TRP A 18 8.44 8.30 -5.08
N LEU A 19 8.91 9.01 -4.05
CA LEU A 19 8.40 10.34 -3.71
C LEU A 19 8.69 11.35 -4.83
N LEU A 20 9.89 11.32 -5.40
CA LEU A 20 10.24 12.16 -6.55
C LEU A 20 9.37 11.84 -7.77
N CYS A 21 9.25 10.55 -8.12
CA CYS A 21 8.40 10.09 -9.23
C CYS A 21 6.92 10.47 -9.01
N PHE A 22 6.42 10.22 -7.80
CA PHE A 22 5.04 10.48 -7.42
C PHE A 22 4.73 11.97 -7.50
N ALA A 23 5.57 12.82 -6.91
CA ALA A 23 5.37 14.27 -6.93
C ALA A 23 5.41 14.85 -8.34
N ALA A 24 6.34 14.38 -9.19
CA ALA A 24 6.52 14.91 -10.53
C ALA A 24 5.45 14.43 -11.53
N TYR A 25 5.06 13.15 -11.46
CA TYR A 25 4.30 12.51 -12.56
C TYR A 25 2.93 11.97 -12.15
N ILE A 26 2.74 11.56 -10.90
CA ILE A 26 1.50 10.89 -10.44
C ILE A 26 0.57 11.90 -9.79
N TRP A 27 1.08 12.70 -8.85
CA TRP A 27 0.31 13.65 -8.07
C TRP A 27 -0.46 14.69 -8.90
N PRO A 28 0.14 15.34 -9.93
CA PRO A 28 -0.59 16.29 -10.76
C PRO A 28 -1.81 15.65 -11.44
N ARG A 29 -1.66 14.41 -11.93
CA ARG A 29 -2.74 13.66 -12.59
C ARG A 29 -3.83 13.23 -11.61
N LEU A 30 -3.46 12.72 -10.44
CA LEU A 30 -4.44 12.34 -9.41
C LEU A 30 -5.25 13.55 -8.92
N ARG A 31 -4.65 14.74 -8.88
CA ARG A 31 -5.39 15.96 -8.51
C ARG A 31 -6.34 16.47 -9.57
N SER A 32 -6.07 16.20 -10.85
CA SER A 32 -6.93 16.62 -11.97
C SER A 32 -8.06 15.63 -12.26
N MET A 33 -7.92 14.37 -11.85
CA MET A 33 -8.96 13.34 -11.96
C MET A 33 -10.17 13.65 -11.08
N ASP A 34 -11.34 13.14 -11.49
CA ASP A 34 -12.47 13.10 -10.57
C ASP A 34 -12.19 12.18 -9.37
N HIS A 35 -13.01 12.31 -8.33
CA HIS A 35 -12.84 11.58 -7.08
C HIS A 35 -12.90 10.06 -7.22
N VAL A 36 -13.75 9.54 -8.11
CA VAL A 36 -13.89 8.10 -8.33
C VAL A 36 -12.71 7.60 -9.16
N GLU A 37 -12.32 8.31 -10.21
CA GLU A 37 -11.19 7.97 -11.07
C GLU A 37 -9.86 7.91 -10.30
N ALA A 38 -9.59 8.90 -9.44
CA ALA A 38 -8.38 8.91 -8.63
C ALA A 38 -8.28 7.67 -7.71
N HIS A 39 -9.39 7.29 -7.06
CA HIS A 39 -9.41 6.11 -6.18
C HIS A 39 -9.40 4.80 -6.96
N ARG A 40 -9.97 4.76 -8.18
CA ARG A 40 -9.84 3.61 -9.08
C ARG A 40 -8.40 3.41 -9.49
N ALA A 41 -7.68 4.47 -9.89
CA ALA A 41 -6.27 4.38 -10.25
C ALA A 41 -5.42 3.83 -9.09
N ILE A 42 -5.68 4.31 -7.86
CA ILE A 42 -5.01 3.79 -6.66
C ILE A 42 -5.41 2.32 -6.41
N ALA A 43 -6.70 1.98 -6.47
CA ALA A 43 -7.15 0.60 -6.29
C ALA A 43 -6.55 -0.36 -7.34
N THR A 44 -6.31 0.09 -8.58
CA THR A 44 -5.61 -0.71 -9.60
C THR A 44 -4.21 -1.09 -9.15
N LEU A 45 -3.43 -0.14 -8.61
CA LEU A 45 -2.11 -0.46 -8.04
C LEU A 45 -2.24 -1.48 -6.90
N HIS A 46 -3.13 -1.22 -5.94
CA HIS A 46 -3.31 -2.10 -4.77
C HIS A 46 -3.88 -3.47 -5.13
N SER A 47 -4.55 -3.62 -6.27
CA SER A 47 -5.08 -4.92 -6.70
C SER A 47 -3.99 -5.97 -6.95
N PHE A 48 -2.75 -5.56 -7.26
CA PHE A 48 -1.62 -6.47 -7.46
C PHE A 48 -1.08 -7.07 -6.16
N ARG A 49 -1.57 -6.65 -4.98
CA ARG A 49 -1.13 -7.18 -3.68
C ARG A 49 -1.45 -8.67 -3.48
N PHE A 50 -2.26 -9.30 -4.33
CA PHE A 50 -2.36 -10.77 -4.34
C PHE A 50 -0.98 -11.46 -4.49
N PHE A 51 -0.03 -10.78 -5.11
CA PHE A 51 1.34 -11.26 -5.27
C PHE A 51 2.06 -11.46 -3.92
N GLY A 52 1.64 -10.81 -2.82
CA GLY A 52 2.22 -11.00 -1.49
C GLY A 52 2.17 -12.46 -1.00
N LEU A 53 1.28 -13.30 -1.55
CA LEU A 53 1.26 -14.75 -1.29
C LEU A 53 2.59 -15.46 -1.59
N VAL A 54 3.51 -14.83 -2.34
CA VAL A 54 4.86 -15.35 -2.57
C VAL A 54 5.67 -15.53 -1.28
N PHE A 55 5.36 -14.81 -0.18
CA PHE A 55 6.04 -15.01 1.10
C PHE A 55 5.81 -16.40 1.71
N ILE A 56 4.72 -17.09 1.34
CA ILE A 56 4.42 -18.45 1.78
C ILE A 56 4.56 -19.49 0.66
N LEU A 57 4.99 -19.08 -0.53
CA LEU A 57 5.23 -19.96 -1.66
C LEU A 57 6.54 -20.74 -1.44
N PRO A 58 6.50 -22.09 -1.35
CA PRO A 58 7.71 -22.88 -1.12
C PRO A 58 8.79 -22.61 -2.18
N GLY A 59 10.01 -22.31 -1.72
CA GLY A 59 11.17 -22.04 -2.57
C GLY A 59 11.30 -20.60 -3.09
N TYR A 60 10.36 -19.70 -2.79
CA TYR A 60 10.45 -18.29 -3.20
C TYR A 60 11.22 -17.41 -2.19
N VAL A 61 11.01 -17.67 -0.90
CA VAL A 61 11.76 -17.10 0.22
C VAL A 61 12.65 -18.17 0.86
N GLY A 62 13.64 -17.74 1.63
CA GLY A 62 14.55 -18.60 2.35
C GLY A 62 13.91 -19.30 3.55
N PRO A 63 14.45 -20.47 3.96
CA PRO A 63 13.85 -21.32 4.98
C PRO A 63 13.94 -20.73 6.40
N HIS A 64 14.74 -19.69 6.63
CA HIS A 64 14.89 -19.06 7.95
C HIS A 64 14.11 -17.75 8.06
N LEU A 65 13.34 -17.35 7.05
CA LEU A 65 12.41 -16.23 7.18
C LEU A 65 11.36 -16.59 8.25
N PRO A 66 11.16 -15.77 9.31
CA PRO A 66 10.20 -16.08 10.35
C PRO A 66 8.79 -16.28 9.79
N THR A 67 8.21 -17.46 10.05
CA THR A 67 6.90 -17.86 9.50
C THR A 67 5.76 -16.92 9.93
N GLY A 68 5.85 -16.34 11.12
CA GLY A 68 4.90 -15.33 11.61
C GLY A 68 4.89 -14.08 10.75
N PHE A 69 6.07 -13.55 10.39
CA PHE A 69 6.21 -12.40 9.50
C PHE A 69 5.73 -12.75 8.08
N ALA A 70 6.24 -13.86 7.52
CA ALA A 70 5.91 -14.28 6.16
C ALA A 70 4.40 -14.53 5.96
N SER A 71 3.76 -15.22 6.92
CA SER A 71 2.32 -15.52 6.84
C SER A 71 1.49 -14.26 7.03
N PHE A 72 1.89 -13.36 7.94
CA PHE A 72 1.19 -12.11 8.15
C PHE A 72 1.21 -11.26 6.87
N ALA A 73 2.41 -10.96 6.35
CA ALA A 73 2.59 -10.20 5.12
C ALA A 73 1.78 -10.82 3.96
N ALA A 74 1.88 -12.14 3.75
CA ALA A 74 1.19 -12.83 2.67
C ALA A 74 -0.34 -12.66 2.71
N TYR A 75 -0.96 -12.94 3.86
CA TYR A 75 -2.42 -12.93 3.96
C TYR A 75 -3.00 -11.53 3.99
N TRP A 76 -2.33 -10.58 4.65
CA TRP A 76 -2.82 -9.20 4.74
C TRP A 76 -2.67 -8.45 3.41
N ASP A 77 -1.58 -8.69 2.66
CA ASP A 77 -1.45 -8.24 1.27
C ASP A 77 -2.59 -8.80 0.41
N PHE A 78 -2.84 -10.11 0.53
CA PHE A 78 -3.89 -10.78 -0.26
C PHE A 78 -5.27 -10.20 0.04
N VAL A 79 -5.64 -10.07 1.32
CA VAL A 79 -6.93 -9.48 1.73
C VAL A 79 -7.05 -8.04 1.23
N THR A 80 -6.01 -7.23 1.36
CA THR A 80 -6.00 -5.85 0.85
C THR A 80 -6.18 -5.82 -0.66
N GLY A 81 -5.50 -6.70 -1.39
CA GLY A 81 -5.63 -6.84 -2.83
C GLY A 81 -7.05 -7.20 -3.26
N ILE A 82 -7.71 -8.14 -2.58
CA ILE A 82 -9.11 -8.49 -2.85
C ILE A 82 -10.04 -7.30 -2.60
N LEU A 83 -9.86 -6.56 -1.49
CA LEU A 83 -10.66 -5.37 -1.22
C LEU A 83 -10.48 -4.28 -2.28
N ALA A 84 -9.25 -4.11 -2.80
CA ALA A 84 -8.98 -3.21 -3.91
C ALA A 84 -9.64 -3.67 -5.22
N MET A 85 -9.61 -4.98 -5.54
CA MET A 85 -10.34 -5.54 -6.68
C MET A 85 -11.87 -5.33 -6.55
N LEU A 86 -12.42 -5.51 -5.34
CA LEU A 86 -13.84 -5.23 -5.09
C LEU A 86 -14.18 -3.76 -5.35
N ALA A 87 -13.31 -2.82 -4.98
CA ALA A 87 -13.49 -1.41 -5.32
C ALA A 87 -13.54 -1.22 -6.86
N LEU A 88 -12.65 -1.87 -7.62
CA LEU A 88 -12.67 -1.77 -9.09
C LEU A 88 -13.93 -2.36 -9.73
N LEU A 89 -14.44 -3.48 -9.21
CA LEU A 89 -15.65 -4.13 -9.70
C LEU A 89 -16.93 -3.36 -9.31
N ALA A 90 -16.92 -2.70 -8.14
CA ALA A 90 -18.05 -2.00 -7.58
C ALA A 90 -18.23 -0.56 -8.11
N VAL A 91 -17.44 -0.09 -9.08
CA VAL A 91 -17.45 1.30 -9.57
C VAL A 91 -18.86 1.80 -9.97
N ARG A 92 -19.70 0.92 -10.50
CA ARG A 92 -21.09 1.26 -10.90
C ARG A 92 -22.06 1.31 -9.70
N ILE A 93 -21.70 0.71 -8.56
CA ILE A 93 -22.49 0.65 -7.33
C ILE A 93 -21.81 1.56 -6.29
N ARG A 94 -22.11 2.86 -6.35
CA ARG A 94 -21.39 3.91 -5.58
C ARG A 94 -21.23 3.62 -4.07
N PRO A 95 -22.24 3.11 -3.34
CA PRO A 95 -22.06 2.79 -1.92
C PRO A 95 -21.03 1.69 -1.68
N LEU A 96 -21.07 0.62 -2.49
CA LEU A 96 -20.14 -0.50 -2.38
C LEU A 96 -18.73 -0.08 -2.80
N PHE A 97 -18.59 0.75 -3.85
CA PHE A 97 -17.32 1.33 -4.25
C PHE A 97 -16.63 2.04 -3.08
N TRP A 98 -17.33 2.98 -2.43
CA TRP A 98 -16.74 3.75 -1.34
C TRP A 98 -16.47 2.90 -0.10
N LEU A 99 -17.34 1.94 0.20
CA LEU A 99 -17.08 0.96 1.27
C LEU A 99 -15.79 0.18 1.02
N SER A 100 -15.61 -0.37 -0.19
CA SER A 100 -14.40 -1.09 -0.57
C SER A 100 -13.17 -0.18 -0.56
N VAL A 101 -13.29 1.07 -1.03
CA VAL A 101 -12.20 2.06 -0.99
C VAL A 101 -11.73 2.31 0.44
N VAL A 102 -12.65 2.56 1.37
CA VAL A 102 -12.28 2.75 2.78
C VAL A 102 -11.68 1.47 3.36
N ALA A 103 -12.31 0.32 3.08
CA ALA A 103 -11.86 -0.97 3.61
C ALA A 103 -10.43 -1.31 3.18
N PHE A 104 -10.10 -1.25 1.88
CA PHE A 104 -8.74 -1.61 1.42
C PHE A 104 -7.70 -0.61 1.94
N ASN A 105 -8.04 0.66 2.10
CA ASN A 105 -7.10 1.64 2.65
C ASN A 105 -6.84 1.43 4.13
N VAL A 106 -7.87 1.12 4.92
CA VAL A 106 -7.72 0.86 6.37
C VAL A 106 -7.00 -0.45 6.60
N VAL A 107 -7.42 -1.54 5.96
CA VAL A 107 -6.75 -2.84 6.10
C VAL A 107 -5.30 -2.75 5.60
N GLY A 108 -5.09 -2.12 4.44
CA GLY A 108 -3.77 -2.01 3.83
C GLY A 108 -2.79 -1.12 4.59
N ILE A 109 -3.23 -0.06 5.27
CA ILE A 109 -2.32 0.73 6.11
C ILE A 109 -1.99 0.01 7.42
N ILE A 110 -2.95 -0.71 8.01
CA ILE A 110 -2.70 -1.54 9.20
C ILE A 110 -1.68 -2.62 8.87
N ASP A 111 -1.89 -3.31 7.76
CA ASP A 111 -0.98 -4.31 7.21
C ASP A 111 0.46 -3.77 7.13
N LEU A 112 0.68 -2.69 6.36
CA LEU A 112 2.02 -2.13 6.19
C LEU A 112 2.66 -1.67 7.51
N VAL A 113 1.88 -1.05 8.41
CA VAL A 113 2.42 -0.59 9.71
C VAL A 113 2.81 -1.76 10.59
N VAL A 114 2.01 -2.83 10.63
CA VAL A 114 2.31 -4.03 11.41
C VAL A 114 3.49 -4.77 10.80
N ASP A 115 3.57 -4.88 9.46
CA ASP A 115 4.73 -5.45 8.77
C ASP A 115 6.01 -4.68 9.08
N TYR A 116 5.97 -3.34 9.09
CA TYR A 116 7.12 -2.54 9.52
C TYR A 116 7.51 -2.82 10.97
N ALA A 117 6.53 -2.90 11.87
CA ALA A 117 6.79 -3.20 13.28
C ALA A 117 7.39 -4.60 13.47
N GLN A 118 6.88 -5.60 12.75
CA GLN A 118 7.42 -6.97 12.75
C GLN A 118 8.81 -7.01 12.13
N ALA A 119 9.04 -6.33 11.01
CA ALA A 119 10.35 -6.26 10.36
C ALA A 119 11.41 -5.65 11.29
N VAL A 120 11.04 -4.65 12.09
CA VAL A 120 11.93 -4.08 13.11
C VAL A 120 12.15 -5.07 14.26
N SER A 121 11.10 -5.76 14.73
CA SER A 121 11.22 -6.66 15.89
C SER A 121 12.05 -7.91 15.61
N ILE A 122 12.03 -8.42 14.37
CA ILE A 122 12.84 -9.57 13.93
C ILE A 122 14.20 -9.17 13.38
N ASP A 123 14.55 -7.88 13.40
CA ASP A 123 15.72 -7.33 12.72
C ASP A 123 15.86 -7.83 11.28
N LEU A 124 14.77 -7.70 10.50
CA LEU A 124 14.73 -8.14 9.10
C LEU A 124 15.94 -7.69 8.27
N PRO A 125 16.54 -6.50 8.47
CA PRO A 125 17.76 -6.11 7.76
C PRO A 125 18.95 -7.08 7.92
N SER A 126 19.14 -7.71 9.09
CA SER A 126 20.26 -8.65 9.30
C SER A 126 20.03 -10.00 8.61
N ILE A 127 18.76 -10.35 8.38
CA ILE A 127 18.35 -11.57 7.67
C ILE A 127 17.75 -11.29 6.28
N ALA A 128 18.01 -10.12 5.69
CA ALA A 128 17.35 -9.67 4.46
C ALA A 128 17.55 -10.60 3.24
N GLY A 129 18.61 -11.42 3.26
CA GLY A 129 18.83 -12.46 2.23
C GLY A 129 17.74 -13.53 2.20
N GLU A 130 17.07 -13.80 3.33
CA GLU A 130 15.97 -14.76 3.42
C GLU A 130 14.72 -14.27 2.65
N LEU A 131 14.63 -13.00 2.27
CA LEU A 131 13.56 -12.52 1.39
C LEU A 131 13.71 -13.03 -0.05
N GLY A 132 14.90 -13.48 -0.46
CA GLY A 132 15.13 -13.99 -1.82
C GLY A 132 14.67 -13.01 -2.91
N ALA A 133 13.89 -13.49 -3.88
CA ALA A 133 13.31 -12.64 -4.92
C ALA A 133 12.21 -11.69 -4.38
N ALA A 134 11.57 -12.05 -3.27
CA ALA A 134 10.58 -11.20 -2.59
C ALA A 134 11.20 -9.91 -2.02
N TYR A 135 12.53 -9.81 -1.97
CA TYR A 135 13.27 -8.62 -1.54
C TYR A 135 12.78 -7.32 -2.22
N VAL A 136 12.37 -7.39 -3.49
CA VAL A 136 11.86 -6.23 -4.24
C VAL A 136 10.58 -5.66 -3.63
N ILE A 137 9.80 -6.47 -2.90
CA ILE A 137 8.55 -6.06 -2.27
C ILE A 137 8.79 -4.95 -1.23
N PRO A 138 9.56 -5.16 -0.15
CA PRO A 138 9.75 -4.12 0.86
C PRO A 138 10.54 -2.90 0.36
N VAL A 139 11.43 -3.04 -0.62
CA VAL A 139 12.29 -1.91 -1.04
C VAL A 139 11.75 -1.11 -2.24
N ILE A 140 10.87 -1.67 -3.06
CA ILE A 140 10.31 -0.97 -4.23
C ILE A 140 8.78 -0.92 -4.17
N TYR A 141 8.11 -2.04 -3.91
CA TYR A 141 6.65 -2.10 -3.99
C TYR A 141 5.96 -1.47 -2.77
N VAL A 142 6.36 -1.84 -1.55
CA VAL A 142 5.82 -1.27 -0.31
C VAL A 142 5.90 0.26 -0.25
N PRO A 143 7.02 0.92 -0.65
CA PRO A 143 7.07 2.38 -0.69
C PRO A 143 5.95 3.03 -1.51
N VAL A 144 5.67 2.53 -2.71
CA VAL A 144 4.59 3.08 -3.54
C VAL A 144 3.20 2.78 -2.95
N LEU A 145 3.02 1.60 -2.34
CA LEU A 145 1.77 1.26 -1.63
C LEU A 145 1.52 2.21 -0.45
N MET A 146 2.54 2.48 0.36
CA MET A 146 2.47 3.42 1.49
C MET A 146 2.10 4.83 1.03
N ILE A 147 2.82 5.36 0.03
CA ILE A 147 2.57 6.70 -0.51
C ILE A 147 1.13 6.81 -1.04
N THR A 148 0.65 5.78 -1.74
CA THR A 148 -0.69 5.80 -2.33
C THR A 148 -1.81 5.58 -1.31
N HIS A 149 -1.60 4.85 -0.21
CA HIS A 149 -2.54 4.83 0.92
C HIS A 149 -2.68 6.20 1.57
N VAL A 150 -1.57 6.85 1.91
CA VAL A 150 -1.57 8.20 2.48
C VAL A 150 -2.28 9.17 1.55
N THR A 151 -2.02 9.06 0.25
CA THR A 151 -2.68 9.85 -0.79
C THR A 151 -4.19 9.61 -0.84
N ALA A 152 -4.63 8.34 -0.84
CA ALA A 152 -6.05 7.99 -0.86
C ALA A 152 -6.78 8.57 0.36
N PHE A 153 -6.21 8.40 1.56
CA PHE A 153 -6.77 9.01 2.77
C PHE A 153 -6.83 10.54 2.67
N TYR A 154 -5.77 11.18 2.21
CA TYR A 154 -5.76 12.64 1.98
C TYR A 154 -6.91 13.07 1.05
N LEU A 155 -7.12 12.36 -0.07
CA LEU A 155 -8.19 12.67 -1.02
C LEU A 155 -9.58 12.44 -0.42
N LEU A 156 -9.80 11.36 0.35
CA LEU A 156 -11.04 11.10 1.08
C LEU A 156 -11.34 12.21 2.10
N PHE A 157 -10.36 12.60 2.92
CA PHE A 157 -10.55 13.66 3.91
C PHE A 157 -10.83 15.01 3.26
N ARG A 158 -10.19 15.30 2.12
CA ARG A 158 -10.46 16.53 1.36
C ARG A 158 -11.90 16.56 0.85
N GLN A 159 -12.41 15.44 0.33
CA GLN A 159 -13.80 15.32 -0.12
C GLN A 159 -14.80 15.58 1.01
N LEU A 160 -14.58 14.93 2.16
CA LEU A 160 -15.45 15.10 3.34
C LEU A 160 -15.47 16.55 3.84
N ARG A 161 -14.33 17.25 3.81
CA ARG A 161 -14.26 18.66 4.19
C ARG A 161 -15.04 19.55 3.24
N VAL A 162 -14.88 19.38 1.92
CA VAL A 162 -15.60 20.17 0.91
C VAL A 162 -17.12 19.95 1.03
N ALA A 163 -17.56 18.69 1.18
CA ALA A 163 -18.98 18.37 1.35
C ALA A 163 -19.58 19.03 2.60
N ARG A 164 -18.85 19.06 3.73
CA ARG A 164 -19.28 19.73 4.96
C ARG A 164 -19.38 21.24 4.82
N LEU A 165 -18.41 21.88 4.16
CA LEU A 165 -18.43 23.33 3.95
C LEU A 165 -19.62 23.76 3.07
N VAL A 166 -19.92 23.01 2.02
CA VAL A 166 -21.09 23.26 1.16
C VAL A 166 -22.39 23.07 1.93
N ALA A 167 -22.50 22.02 2.76
CA ALA A 167 -23.69 21.79 3.57
C ALA A 167 -23.90 22.87 4.66
N GLY A 168 -22.83 23.32 5.32
CA GLY A 168 -22.89 24.36 6.36
C GLY A 168 -23.12 25.78 5.83
N GLY A 169 -22.67 26.08 4.61
CA GLY A 169 -22.94 27.35 3.93
C GLY A 169 -24.35 27.46 3.34
N ALA A 170 -25.03 26.33 3.13
CA ALA A 170 -26.44 26.30 2.69
C ALA A 170 -27.44 26.46 3.85
N SER A 171 -26.96 26.43 5.10
CA SER A 171 -27.75 26.57 6.32
C SER A 171 -27.57 27.94 7.01
N ALA A 172 -26.90 28.89 6.36
CA ALA A 172 -26.68 30.27 6.83
C ALA A 172 -27.35 31.25 5.85
#